data_AF-G2QXQ1-F1
#
_entry.id   AF-G2QXQ1-F1
#
_cell.length_a   1.000
_cell.length_b   1.000
_cell.length_c   1.000
_cell.angle_alpha   90.00
_cell.angle_beta   90.00
_cell.angle_gamma   90.00
#
_symmetry.space_group_name_H-M   'P 1'
#
loop_
_entity.id
_entity.type
_entity.pdbx_description
1 polymer ?
#
loop_
_entity_poly.entity_id
_entity_poly.type
_entity_poly.pdbx_seq_one_letter_code
_entity_poly.pdbx_strand_id
1 'polypeptide(L)'
;MRDPAFRRDRRDFFFARDGAPRRRQGDGDGGDGGGGGDDAQDDGAEGGEVGAEAEAEAEAAAQRAEALHAVKAAFDLLEHTLLADGRAWVLGGAADAGPTLADIEAVWPFHWMTGIPGMLSDVDDNGDSTATTTSTAQQISSAAFPRVYAWVARFQAAVGAAKERVRAGRVSGEEAARILLRSGFLEREEEVGVDETEPLARACGLRRGSWVEVWPTDYGAAHRDRGRLVGLGPDEVVWETDAGVRVHAPRLGFRVRPAAVAGVVAAPAAGEGKEEGA
;
A
#
# COMPACT_ATOMS: atom_id res chain seq x y z
N MET A 1 -30.23 0.79 -8.29
CA MET A 1 -29.45 1.41 -9.38
C MET A 1 -27.99 1.05 -9.10
N ARG A 2 -27.36 0.20 -9.91
CA ARG A 2 -26.05 -0.42 -9.62
C ARG A 2 -24.94 0.46 -10.19
N ASP A 3 -24.00 0.86 -9.34
CA ASP A 3 -22.81 1.63 -9.73
C ASP A 3 -21.84 0.75 -10.57
N PRO A 4 -21.41 1.19 -11.76
CA PRO A 4 -20.50 0.45 -12.63
C PRO A 4 -19.04 0.36 -12.11
N ALA A 5 -18.64 1.11 -11.07
CA ALA A 5 -17.26 1.16 -10.58
C ALA A 5 -16.81 -0.08 -9.76
N PHE A 6 -17.73 -0.92 -9.28
CA PHE A 6 -17.44 -2.01 -8.34
C PHE A 6 -17.55 -3.42 -8.93
N ARG A 7 -17.41 -3.58 -10.25
CA ARG A 7 -17.55 -4.90 -10.93
C ARG A 7 -16.32 -5.83 -10.87
N ARG A 8 -15.21 -5.42 -10.26
CA ARG A 8 -14.02 -6.28 -10.10
C ARG A 8 -13.76 -6.55 -8.62
N ASP A 9 -13.96 -7.81 -8.25
CA ASP A 9 -13.57 -8.37 -6.97
C ASP A 9 -12.05 -8.20 -6.84
N ARG A 10 -11.57 -7.28 -5.99
CA ARG A 10 -10.14 -6.98 -5.76
C ARG A 10 -9.42 -8.10 -4.98
N ARG A 11 -9.74 -9.36 -5.23
CA ARG A 11 -9.15 -10.52 -4.55
C ARG A 11 -7.95 -11.14 -5.28
N ASP A 12 -7.60 -10.62 -6.45
CA ASP A 12 -6.44 -11.09 -7.23
C ASP A 12 -5.10 -10.49 -6.75
N PHE A 13 -5.11 -9.61 -5.75
CA PHE A 13 -3.89 -8.99 -5.20
C PHE A 13 -3.06 -9.89 -4.27
N PHE A 14 -3.63 -11.01 -3.78
CA PHE A 14 -2.98 -11.81 -2.73
C PHE A 14 -2.69 -13.27 -3.10
N PHE A 15 -3.30 -13.82 -4.16
CA PHE A 15 -3.03 -15.19 -4.61
C PHE A 15 -3.23 -15.30 -6.13
N ALA A 16 -2.15 -15.47 -6.89
CA ALA A 16 -2.25 -15.84 -8.30
C ALA A 16 -2.78 -17.27 -8.38
N ARG A 17 -3.96 -17.43 -8.95
CA ARG A 17 -4.52 -18.73 -9.34
C ARG A 17 -4.35 -18.88 -10.85
N ASP A 18 -3.60 -19.92 -11.19
CA ASP A 18 -3.52 -20.57 -12.49
C ASP A 18 -2.85 -19.76 -13.61
N GLY A 19 -1.55 -20.02 -13.79
CA GLY A 19 -0.76 -19.58 -14.93
C GLY A 19 -1.27 -20.20 -16.24
N ALA A 20 -1.65 -19.33 -17.17
CA ALA A 20 -1.60 -19.60 -18.60
C ALA A 20 -1.55 -18.25 -19.35
N PRO A 21 -0.57 -18.03 -20.25
CA PRO A 21 -0.48 -16.78 -21.00
C PRO A 21 -1.63 -16.67 -22.01
N ARG A 22 -2.30 -15.51 -22.02
CA ARG A 22 -3.29 -15.18 -23.05
C ARG A 22 -2.56 -14.86 -24.35
N ARG A 23 -2.71 -15.73 -25.36
CA ARG A 23 -2.28 -15.46 -26.74
C ARG A 23 -3.10 -14.30 -27.31
N ARG A 24 -2.42 -13.32 -27.91
CA ARG A 24 -3.05 -12.24 -28.67
C ARG A 24 -3.63 -12.86 -29.95
N GLN A 25 -4.96 -12.82 -30.04
CA GLN A 25 -5.71 -13.28 -31.21
C GLN A 25 -5.63 -12.18 -32.27
N GLY A 26 -5.02 -12.51 -33.42
CA GLY A 26 -5.06 -11.71 -34.63
C GLY A 26 -6.15 -12.24 -35.54
N ASP A 27 -7.08 -11.37 -35.91
CA ASP A 27 -8.07 -11.48 -36.98
C ASP A 27 -8.08 -10.09 -37.64
N GLY A 28 -8.12 -9.82 -38.94
CA GLY A 28 -8.24 -10.53 -40.22
C GLY A 28 -8.31 -9.41 -41.29
N ASP A 29 -7.63 -9.51 -42.42
CA ASP A 29 -8.16 -9.94 -43.74
C ASP A 29 -8.49 -8.78 -44.71
N GLY A 30 -7.97 -8.89 -45.95
CA GLY A 30 -8.58 -8.39 -47.19
C GLY A 30 -8.18 -7.02 -47.76
N GLY A 31 -7.51 -7.01 -48.94
CA GLY A 31 -7.64 -5.90 -49.91
C GLY A 31 -6.45 -5.67 -50.85
N ASP A 32 -6.50 -6.26 -52.04
CA ASP A 32 -5.60 -6.02 -53.18
C ASP A 32 -6.02 -4.77 -53.98
N GLY A 33 -5.07 -4.04 -54.60
CA GLY A 33 -5.36 -2.93 -55.52
C GLY A 33 -4.29 -1.83 -55.57
N GLY A 34 -3.44 -1.86 -56.60
CA GLY A 34 -2.35 -0.89 -56.79
C GLY A 34 -2.73 0.44 -57.44
N GLY A 35 -1.75 1.35 -57.49
CA GLY A 35 -1.70 2.49 -58.42
C GLY A 35 -1.18 3.80 -57.84
N GLY A 36 0.09 4.12 -58.13
CA GLY A 36 0.58 5.44 -58.58
C GLY A 36 0.51 6.66 -57.65
N GLY A 37 1.68 7.10 -57.18
CA GLY A 37 2.18 8.49 -57.15
C GLY A 37 1.35 9.59 -56.49
N ASP A 38 1.86 10.15 -55.40
CA ASP A 38 2.36 11.54 -55.42
C ASP A 38 3.04 11.88 -54.09
N ASP A 39 4.09 12.69 -54.21
CA ASP A 39 4.93 13.21 -53.14
C ASP A 39 4.13 14.02 -52.11
N ALA A 40 4.23 13.65 -50.83
CA ALA A 40 4.08 14.57 -49.72
C ALA A 40 4.89 14.07 -48.52
N GLN A 41 6.01 14.72 -48.29
CA GLN A 41 6.79 14.69 -47.07
C GLN A 41 5.87 14.98 -45.86
N ASP A 42 5.74 14.01 -44.96
CA ASP A 42 5.21 14.22 -43.59
C ASP A 42 6.21 13.64 -42.58
N ASP A 43 7.46 14.12 -42.67
CA ASP A 43 8.51 13.82 -41.70
C ASP A 43 8.41 14.83 -40.56
N GLY A 44 7.55 14.58 -39.56
CA GLY A 44 7.38 15.55 -38.48
C GLY A 44 6.87 15.05 -37.14
N ALA A 45 6.18 13.90 -37.06
CA ALA A 45 5.55 13.44 -35.82
C ALA A 45 6.19 12.17 -35.23
N GLU A 46 6.70 11.25 -36.05
CA GLU A 46 7.16 9.93 -35.56
C GLU A 46 8.50 9.98 -34.82
N GLY A 47 9.37 10.95 -35.11
CA GLY A 47 10.68 11.08 -34.45
C GLY A 47 10.64 11.60 -33.01
N GLY A 48 9.55 12.28 -32.62
CA GLY A 48 9.38 12.82 -31.27
C GLY A 48 8.86 11.80 -30.27
N GLU A 49 7.96 10.91 -30.70
CA GLU A 49 7.39 9.85 -29.84
C GLU A 49 8.41 8.74 -29.55
N VAL A 50 9.19 8.31 -30.55
CA VAL A 50 10.26 7.30 -30.37
C VAL A 50 11.35 7.79 -29.41
N GLY A 51 11.67 9.09 -29.43
CA GLY A 51 12.61 9.69 -28.48
C GLY A 51 12.08 9.71 -27.05
N ALA A 52 10.82 10.10 -26.87
CA ALA A 52 10.17 10.14 -25.55
C ALA A 52 9.99 8.73 -24.95
N GLU A 53 9.67 7.73 -25.78
CA GLU A 53 9.57 6.33 -25.35
C GLU A 53 10.93 5.77 -24.92
N ALA A 54 11.99 6.02 -25.69
CA ALA A 54 13.35 5.59 -25.35
C ALA A 54 13.87 6.27 -24.07
N GLU A 55 13.56 7.55 -23.87
CA GLU A 55 13.89 8.27 -22.63
C GLU A 55 13.13 7.71 -21.42
N ALA A 56 11.83 7.43 -21.58
CA ALA A 56 11.02 6.81 -20.53
C ALA A 56 11.50 5.39 -20.19
N GLU A 57 11.93 4.62 -21.18
CA GLU A 57 12.50 3.29 -20.98
C GLU A 57 13.84 3.36 -20.24
N ALA A 58 14.71 4.29 -20.62
CA ALA A 58 15.99 4.52 -19.96
C ALA A 58 15.81 4.95 -18.49
N GLU A 59 14.87 5.86 -18.24
CA GLU A 59 14.50 6.30 -16.89
C GLU A 59 13.94 5.14 -16.05
N ALA A 60 13.04 4.33 -16.63
CA ALA A 60 12.52 3.14 -15.96
C ALA A 60 13.63 2.11 -15.65
N ALA A 61 14.62 1.96 -16.54
CA ALA A 61 15.77 1.09 -16.30
C ALA A 61 16.66 1.63 -15.17
N ALA A 62 16.90 2.93 -15.11
CA ALA A 62 17.64 3.57 -14.02
C ALA A 62 16.92 3.38 -12.67
N GLN A 63 15.61 3.63 -12.61
CA GLN A 63 14.81 3.41 -11.40
C GLN A 63 14.84 1.96 -10.94
N ARG A 64 14.78 0.99 -11.87
CA ARG A 64 14.95 -0.43 -11.55
C ARG A 64 16.32 -0.72 -10.95
N ALA A 65 17.39 -0.18 -11.52
CA ALA A 65 18.74 -0.38 -11.01
C ALA A 65 18.93 0.20 -9.60
N GLU A 66 18.39 1.39 -9.34
CA GLU A 66 18.39 2.01 -8.01
C GLU A 66 17.60 1.19 -6.98
N ALA A 67 16.42 0.72 -7.37
CA ALA A 67 15.61 -0.15 -6.52
C ALA A 67 16.33 -1.46 -6.18
N LEU A 68 16.98 -2.09 -7.16
CA LEU A 68 17.77 -3.31 -6.96
C LEU A 68 18.95 -3.07 -6.01
N HIS A 69 19.63 -1.93 -6.13
CA HIS A 69 20.69 -1.56 -5.20
C HIS A 69 20.16 -1.44 -3.76
N ALA A 70 19.03 -0.74 -3.57
CA ALA A 70 18.41 -0.57 -2.26
C ALA A 70 17.98 -1.92 -1.64
N VAL A 71 17.39 -2.80 -2.46
CA VAL A 71 17.03 -4.16 -2.05
C VAL A 71 18.27 -4.93 -1.63
N LYS A 72 19.33 -4.95 -2.44
CA LYS A 72 20.57 -5.67 -2.11
C LYS A 72 21.18 -5.15 -0.81
N ALA A 73 21.20 -3.82 -0.60
CA ALA A 73 21.70 -3.22 0.62
C ALA A 73 20.89 -3.67 1.86
N ALA A 74 19.57 -3.83 1.73
CA ALA A 74 18.73 -4.35 2.80
C ALA A 74 19.01 -5.84 3.09
N PHE A 75 19.25 -6.67 2.07
CA PHE A 75 19.72 -8.04 2.24
C PHE A 75 21.09 -8.10 2.93
N ASP A 76 22.05 -7.27 2.51
CA ASP A 76 23.38 -7.19 3.12
C ASP A 76 23.28 -6.81 4.62
N LEU A 77 22.45 -5.82 4.96
CA LEU A 77 22.21 -5.42 6.35
C LEU A 77 21.68 -6.60 7.19
N LEU A 78 20.69 -7.32 6.69
CA LEU A 78 20.14 -8.46 7.42
C LEU A 78 21.14 -9.62 7.53
N GLU A 79 21.77 -10.02 6.42
CA GLU A 79 22.68 -11.16 6.36
C GLU A 79 23.94 -10.96 7.19
N HIS A 80 24.55 -9.78 7.08
CA HIS A 80 25.89 -9.51 7.61
C HIS A 80 25.89 -8.67 8.88
N THR A 81 24.75 -8.08 9.26
CA THR A 81 24.65 -7.33 10.52
C THR A 81 23.63 -7.94 11.48
N LEU A 82 22.34 -7.94 11.11
CA LEU A 82 21.29 -8.28 12.07
C LEU A 82 21.22 -9.77 12.39
N LEU A 83 21.38 -10.65 11.40
CA LEU A 83 21.32 -12.10 11.55
C LEU A 83 22.71 -12.76 11.66
N ALA A 84 23.78 -11.95 11.65
CA ALA A 84 25.15 -12.44 11.55
C ALA A 84 25.56 -13.35 12.72
N ASP A 85 24.98 -13.12 13.91
CA ASP A 85 25.22 -13.91 15.12
C ASP A 85 24.43 -15.23 15.19
N GLY A 86 23.65 -15.54 14.15
CA GLY A 86 22.88 -16.78 14.07
C GLY A 86 21.59 -16.77 14.90
N ARG A 87 21.13 -15.60 15.36
CA ARG A 87 19.83 -15.48 16.02
C ARG A 87 18.68 -15.99 15.13
N ALA A 88 17.64 -16.52 15.77
CA ALA A 88 16.48 -17.05 15.07
C ALA A 88 15.55 -15.96 14.53
N TRP A 89 15.44 -14.85 15.26
CA TRP A 89 14.48 -13.75 15.06
C TRP A 89 15.18 -12.39 15.22
N VAL A 90 14.61 -11.33 14.64
CA VAL A 90 15.27 -10.01 14.51
C VAL A 90 15.72 -9.43 15.86
N LEU A 91 14.85 -9.48 16.87
CA LEU A 91 15.13 -9.00 18.23
C LEU A 91 15.83 -10.05 19.11
N GLY A 92 16.28 -11.16 18.53
CA GLY A 92 16.83 -12.29 19.25
C GLY A 92 15.75 -13.16 19.91
N GLY A 93 16.18 -14.02 20.83
CA GLY A 93 15.33 -15.02 21.48
C GLY A 93 15.53 -16.43 20.95
N ALA A 94 15.04 -17.40 21.72
CA ALA A 94 15.08 -18.80 21.34
C ALA A 94 14.08 -19.08 20.20
N ALA A 95 14.42 -20.01 19.31
CA ALA A 95 13.62 -20.27 18.11
C ALA A 95 12.18 -20.73 18.42
N ASP A 96 11.99 -21.37 19.57
CA ASP A 96 10.70 -21.87 20.09
C ASP A 96 9.78 -20.77 20.64
N ALA A 97 10.30 -19.58 20.94
CA ALA A 97 9.49 -18.43 21.32
C ALA A 97 8.62 -17.90 20.16
N GLY A 98 9.00 -18.21 18.91
CA GLY A 98 8.32 -17.75 17.70
C GLY A 98 8.67 -16.32 17.28
N PRO A 99 8.20 -15.88 16.09
CA PRO A 99 8.45 -14.54 15.59
C PRO A 99 7.72 -13.48 16.43
N THR A 100 8.32 -12.30 16.52
CA THR A 100 7.74 -11.14 17.20
C THR A 100 7.10 -10.18 16.19
N LEU A 101 6.45 -9.11 16.68
CA LEU A 101 5.95 -8.04 15.81
C LEU A 101 7.08 -7.44 14.93
N ALA A 102 8.31 -7.34 15.45
CA ALA A 102 9.44 -6.87 14.67
C ALA A 102 9.76 -7.78 13.47
N ASP A 103 9.60 -9.10 13.61
CA ASP A 103 9.77 -10.02 12.49
C ASP A 103 8.64 -9.86 11.48
N ILE A 104 7.38 -9.71 11.94
CA ILE A 104 6.22 -9.50 11.06
C ILE A 104 6.41 -8.24 10.20
N GLU A 105 6.80 -7.13 10.82
CA GLU A 105 7.00 -5.86 10.13
C GLU A 105 8.24 -5.87 9.21
N ALA A 106 9.29 -6.59 9.57
CA ALA A 106 10.53 -6.61 8.78
C ALA A 106 10.50 -7.61 7.62
N VAL A 107 9.82 -8.76 7.75
CA VAL A 107 9.98 -9.90 6.84
C VAL A 107 9.22 -9.75 5.52
N TRP A 108 8.12 -8.99 5.51
CA TRP A 108 7.18 -9.01 4.38
C TRP A 108 7.82 -8.66 3.02
N PRO A 109 8.75 -7.69 2.87
CA PRO A 109 9.34 -7.38 1.56
C PRO A 109 10.18 -8.56 1.06
N PHE A 110 10.97 -9.16 1.94
CA PHE A 110 11.84 -10.30 1.63
C PHE A 110 11.03 -11.56 1.33
N HIS A 111 9.96 -11.78 2.09
CA HIS A 111 9.01 -12.85 1.84
C HIS A 111 8.37 -12.73 0.45
N TRP A 112 7.99 -11.52 0.03
CA TRP A 112 7.43 -11.28 -1.31
C TRP A 112 8.48 -11.47 -2.40
N MET A 113 9.64 -10.83 -2.26
CA MET A 113 10.71 -10.91 -3.25
C MET A 113 11.21 -12.34 -3.50
N THR A 114 11.31 -13.13 -2.43
CA THR A 114 11.78 -14.52 -2.55
C THR A 114 10.66 -15.53 -2.82
N GLY A 115 9.40 -15.17 -2.57
CA GLY A 115 8.25 -16.06 -2.70
C GLY A 115 7.43 -15.88 -3.97
N ILE A 116 7.51 -14.74 -4.65
CA ILE A 116 6.79 -14.47 -5.90
C ILE A 116 7.71 -14.79 -7.09
N PRO A 117 7.37 -15.78 -7.94
CA PRO A 117 8.11 -16.05 -9.17
C PRO A 117 8.21 -14.80 -10.04
N GLY A 118 9.37 -14.54 -10.65
CA GLY A 118 9.58 -13.34 -11.48
C GLY A 118 10.24 -12.18 -10.75
N MET A 119 10.10 -12.07 -9.42
CA MET A 119 10.44 -10.83 -8.70
C MET A 119 11.96 -10.57 -8.58
N LEU A 120 12.77 -11.62 -8.46
CA LEU A 120 14.23 -11.55 -8.40
C LEU A 120 14.91 -12.28 -9.57
N SER A 121 14.14 -12.80 -10.53
CA SER A 121 14.68 -13.48 -11.70
C SER A 121 14.99 -12.50 -12.82
N ASP A 122 16.07 -12.77 -13.55
CA ASP A 122 16.45 -12.04 -14.77
C ASP A 122 15.68 -12.49 -16.00
N VAL A 123 14.47 -12.99 -15.77
CA VAL A 123 13.56 -13.52 -16.77
C VAL A 123 12.26 -12.75 -16.56
N ASP A 124 11.81 -12.06 -17.61
CA ASP A 124 10.54 -11.35 -17.58
C ASP A 124 9.35 -12.32 -17.56
N ASP A 125 8.14 -11.77 -17.47
CA ASP A 125 6.89 -12.54 -17.47
C ASP A 125 6.67 -13.37 -18.75
N ASN A 126 7.44 -13.12 -19.82
CA ASN A 126 7.36 -13.81 -21.10
C ASN A 126 8.40 -14.94 -21.24
N GLY A 127 9.30 -15.10 -20.27
CA GLY A 127 10.39 -16.07 -20.35
C GLY A 127 11.64 -15.54 -21.03
N ASP A 128 11.69 -14.26 -21.40
CA ASP A 128 12.83 -13.63 -22.04
C ASP A 128 13.80 -13.07 -20.99
N SER A 129 15.10 -13.25 -21.25
CA SER A 129 16.11 -12.78 -20.32
C SER A 129 16.26 -11.26 -20.42
N THR A 130 16.08 -10.56 -19.31
CA THR A 130 16.34 -9.12 -19.17
C THR A 130 17.81 -8.81 -18.85
N ALA A 131 18.68 -9.82 -18.94
CA ALA A 131 20.06 -9.76 -18.46
C ALA A 131 20.88 -8.71 -19.22
N THR A 132 21.00 -7.53 -18.62
CA THR A 132 22.07 -6.59 -18.93
C THR A 132 23.17 -6.75 -17.87
N THR A 133 24.23 -7.47 -18.24
CA THR A 133 25.58 -7.60 -17.66
C THR A 133 25.77 -8.10 -16.21
N THR A 134 24.81 -8.03 -15.28
CA THR A 134 24.89 -8.75 -14.00
C THR A 134 23.50 -9.19 -13.55
N SER A 135 23.22 -10.47 -13.72
CA SER A 135 21.96 -11.10 -13.33
C SER A 135 21.60 -10.77 -11.85
N THR A 136 20.44 -10.17 -11.60
CA THR A 136 19.81 -9.96 -10.29
C THR A 136 19.77 -11.26 -9.49
N ALA A 137 19.49 -12.38 -10.15
CA ALA A 137 19.51 -13.71 -9.53
C ALA A 137 20.92 -14.12 -9.06
N GLN A 138 21.98 -13.63 -9.70
CA GLN A 138 23.36 -13.81 -9.25
C GLN A 138 23.67 -12.95 -8.02
N GLN A 139 23.07 -11.76 -7.92
CA GLN A 139 23.32 -10.82 -6.82
C GLN A 139 22.50 -11.12 -5.57
N ILE A 140 21.25 -11.58 -5.72
CA ILE A 140 20.32 -11.87 -4.62
C ILE A 140 19.79 -13.29 -4.76
N SER A 141 20.42 -14.22 -4.04
CA SER A 141 20.04 -15.62 -4.03
C SER A 141 20.19 -16.23 -2.63
N SER A 142 19.62 -17.42 -2.43
CA SER A 142 19.83 -18.18 -1.19
C SER A 142 21.29 -18.59 -0.97
N ALA A 143 22.10 -18.63 -2.04
CA ALA A 143 23.53 -18.89 -1.94
C ALA A 143 24.30 -17.66 -1.43
N ALA A 144 23.91 -16.45 -1.88
CA ALA A 144 24.50 -15.19 -1.44
C ALA A 144 24.01 -14.78 -0.04
N PHE A 145 22.74 -15.03 0.28
CA PHE A 145 22.06 -14.59 1.51
C PHE A 145 21.40 -15.73 2.30
N PRO A 146 22.16 -16.77 2.70
CA PRO A 146 21.59 -17.96 3.31
C PRO A 146 20.84 -17.70 4.63
N ARG A 147 21.27 -16.74 5.45
CA ARG A 147 20.61 -16.43 6.73
C ARG A 147 19.29 -15.73 6.51
N VAL A 148 19.23 -14.78 5.58
CA VAL A 148 17.97 -14.09 5.23
C VAL A 148 16.93 -15.09 4.72
N TYR A 149 17.33 -15.95 3.78
CA TYR A 149 16.42 -16.99 3.25
C TYR A 149 15.99 -17.99 4.34
N ALA A 150 16.90 -18.38 5.24
CA ALA A 150 16.55 -19.25 6.37
C ALA A 150 15.59 -18.58 7.36
N TRP A 151 15.74 -17.28 7.62
CA TRP A 151 14.83 -16.51 8.47
C TRP A 151 13.44 -16.39 7.83
N VAL A 152 13.34 -16.08 6.54
CA VAL A 152 12.06 -16.05 5.80
C VAL A 152 11.37 -17.41 5.84
N ALA A 153 12.10 -18.50 5.57
CA ALA A 153 11.55 -19.86 5.62
C ALA A 153 11.04 -20.24 7.03
N ARG A 154 11.77 -19.84 8.07
CA ARG A 154 11.36 -20.04 9.47
C ARG A 154 10.09 -19.27 9.82
N PHE A 155 10.00 -18.02 9.38
CA PHE A 155 8.80 -17.21 9.54
C PHE A 155 7.59 -17.85 8.84
N GLN A 156 7.74 -18.30 7.59
CA GLN A 156 6.69 -19.01 6.86
C GLN A 156 6.22 -20.27 7.60
N ALA A 157 7.14 -21.06 8.14
CA ALA A 157 6.80 -22.25 8.93
C ALA A 157 5.99 -21.89 10.20
N ALA A 158 6.40 -20.83 10.91
CA ALA A 158 5.67 -20.34 12.09
C ALA A 158 4.25 -19.88 11.75
N VAL A 159 4.08 -19.13 10.65
CA VAL A 159 2.76 -18.73 10.14
C VAL A 159 1.91 -19.94 9.74
N GLY A 160 2.51 -20.94 9.07
CA GLY A 160 1.84 -22.19 8.72
C GLY A 160 1.29 -22.91 9.94
N ALA A 161 2.12 -23.12 10.96
CA ALA A 161 1.71 -23.74 12.21
C ALA A 161 0.64 -22.92 12.96
N ALA A 162 0.69 -21.59 12.91
CA ALA A 162 -0.35 -20.74 13.50
C ALA A 162 -1.69 -20.87 12.77
N LYS A 163 -1.67 -20.92 11.42
CA LYS A 163 -2.88 -21.12 10.60
C LYS A 163 -3.58 -22.43 10.92
N GLU A 164 -2.85 -23.50 11.21
CA GLU A 164 -3.44 -24.79 11.58
C GLU A 164 -4.25 -24.74 12.87
N ARG A 165 -3.93 -23.82 13.79
CA ARG A 165 -4.62 -23.62 15.08
C ARG A 165 -5.85 -22.73 14.97
N VAL A 166 -5.96 -21.93 13.91
CA VAL A 166 -7.08 -21.01 13.71
C VAL A 166 -8.06 -21.58 12.70
N ARG A 167 -9.35 -21.42 12.98
CA ARG A 167 -10.44 -21.73 12.04
C ARG A 167 -11.26 -20.46 11.86
N ALA A 168 -10.91 -19.67 10.83
CA ALA A 168 -11.69 -18.50 10.45
C ALA A 168 -12.68 -18.88 9.34
N GLY A 169 -13.97 -18.63 9.57
CA GLY A 169 -15.00 -18.78 8.55
C GLY A 169 -14.93 -17.67 7.50
N ARG A 170 -15.31 -17.98 6.26
CA ARG A 170 -15.46 -16.96 5.22
C ARG A 170 -16.77 -16.19 5.44
N VAL A 171 -16.71 -14.86 5.44
CA VAL A 171 -17.87 -13.97 5.49
C VAL A 171 -17.92 -13.10 4.22
N SER A 172 -19.13 -12.73 3.77
CA SER A 172 -19.29 -11.73 2.69
C SER A 172 -19.17 -10.31 3.24
N GLY A 173 -19.05 -9.32 2.36
CA GLY A 173 -19.05 -7.91 2.77
C GLY A 173 -20.37 -7.50 3.45
N GLU A 174 -21.51 -7.97 2.94
CA GLU A 174 -22.83 -7.70 3.54
C GLU A 174 -23.00 -8.40 4.89
N GLU A 175 -22.47 -9.62 5.04
CA GLU A 175 -22.49 -10.30 6.33
C GLU A 175 -21.59 -9.59 7.34
N ALA A 176 -20.37 -9.19 6.94
CA ALA A 176 -19.47 -8.42 7.78
C ALA A 176 -20.12 -7.09 8.24
N ALA A 177 -20.74 -6.35 7.32
CA ALA A 177 -21.46 -5.11 7.67
C ALA A 177 -22.62 -5.37 8.66
N ARG A 178 -23.40 -6.44 8.46
CA ARG A 178 -24.47 -6.81 9.39
C ARG A 178 -23.95 -7.19 10.77
N ILE A 179 -22.83 -7.91 10.84
CA ILE A 179 -22.18 -8.27 12.11
C ILE A 179 -21.69 -7.01 12.82
N LEU A 180 -20.96 -6.14 12.12
CA LEU A 180 -20.42 -4.90 12.69
C LEU A 180 -21.51 -3.99 13.25
N LEU A 181 -22.56 -3.72 12.46
CA LEU A 181 -23.65 -2.81 12.86
C LEU A 181 -24.53 -3.35 14.01
N ARG A 182 -24.44 -4.66 14.31
CA ARG A 182 -25.17 -5.29 15.43
C ARG A 182 -24.30 -5.55 16.65
N SER A 183 -22.99 -5.38 16.52
CA SER A 183 -22.05 -5.62 17.60
C SER A 183 -21.99 -4.39 18.51
N GLY A 184 -21.78 -4.61 19.81
CA GLY A 184 -21.38 -3.54 20.71
C GLY A 184 -19.92 -3.16 20.49
N PHE A 185 -19.54 -1.97 20.93
CA PHE A 185 -18.12 -1.60 20.99
C PHE A 185 -17.39 -2.47 22.02
N LEU A 186 -16.15 -2.83 21.69
CA LEU A 186 -15.30 -3.61 22.59
C LEU A 186 -14.78 -2.73 23.72
N GLU A 187 -14.39 -1.49 23.39
CA GLU A 187 -13.86 -0.54 24.35
C GLU A 187 -14.97 -0.01 25.27
N ARG A 188 -14.61 0.24 26.53
CA ARG A 188 -15.49 0.99 27.44
C ARG A 188 -15.45 2.47 27.08
N GLU A 189 -16.57 3.17 27.28
CA GLU A 189 -16.65 4.61 26.96
C GLU A 189 -15.62 5.46 27.71
N GLU A 190 -15.19 5.02 28.89
CA GLU A 190 -14.20 5.71 29.70
C GLU A 190 -12.75 5.47 29.24
N GLU A 191 -12.51 4.45 28.41
CA GLU A 191 -11.17 4.10 27.91
C GLU A 191 -10.81 4.86 26.64
N VAL A 192 -11.81 5.15 25.81
CA VAL A 192 -11.64 5.98 24.63
C VAL A 192 -11.91 7.42 25.05
N GLY A 193 -10.97 8.32 24.83
CA GLY A 193 -11.08 9.72 25.23
C GLY A 193 -10.30 10.64 24.30
N VAL A 194 -10.65 11.92 24.29
CA VAL A 194 -9.85 12.94 23.60
C VAL A 194 -8.95 13.58 24.64
N ASP A 195 -7.63 13.38 24.50
CA ASP A 195 -6.65 14.14 25.27
C ASP A 195 -6.61 15.57 24.73
N GLU A 196 -7.44 16.45 25.29
CA GLU A 196 -7.48 17.86 24.92
C GLU A 196 -6.18 18.61 25.24
N THR A 197 -5.25 17.98 25.97
CA THR A 197 -3.94 18.55 26.26
C THR A 197 -2.92 18.29 25.16
N GLU A 198 -3.14 17.33 24.26
CA GLU A 198 -2.18 17.05 23.18
C GLU A 198 -2.11 18.20 22.16
N PRO A 199 -0.94 18.43 21.52
CA PRO A 199 -0.71 19.63 20.71
C PRO A 199 -1.70 19.85 19.58
N LEU A 200 -2.14 18.77 18.91
CA LEU A 200 -3.11 18.87 17.83
C LEU A 200 -4.49 19.26 18.35
N ALA A 201 -4.96 18.62 19.42
CA ALA A 201 -6.23 18.95 20.04
C ALA A 201 -6.27 20.41 20.50
N ARG A 202 -5.21 20.89 21.18
CA ARG A 202 -5.08 22.30 21.58
C ARG A 202 -5.07 23.26 20.39
N ALA A 203 -4.23 22.99 19.39
CA ALA A 203 -4.05 23.90 18.26
C ALA A 203 -5.31 24.02 17.38
N CYS A 204 -6.11 22.95 17.31
CA CYS A 204 -7.29 22.87 16.46
C CYS A 204 -8.61 22.95 17.22
N GLY A 205 -8.59 23.07 18.55
CA GLY A 205 -9.78 23.06 19.40
C GLY A 205 -10.58 21.75 19.29
N LEU A 206 -9.89 20.62 19.07
CA LEU A 206 -10.54 19.31 18.99
C LEU A 206 -10.93 18.84 20.38
N ARG A 207 -12.16 18.37 20.48
CA ARG A 207 -12.74 17.76 21.68
C ARG A 207 -13.64 16.61 21.22
N ARG A 208 -14.11 15.79 22.17
CA ARG A 208 -15.10 14.76 21.86
C ARG A 208 -16.31 15.37 21.12
N GLY A 209 -16.72 14.72 20.04
CA GLY A 209 -17.80 15.15 19.15
C GLY A 209 -17.41 16.14 18.06
N SER A 210 -16.17 16.67 18.05
CA SER A 210 -15.69 17.51 16.95
C SER A 210 -15.73 16.74 15.63
N TRP A 211 -16.13 17.40 14.55
CA TRP A 211 -16.04 16.82 13.21
C TRP A 211 -14.59 16.82 12.73
N VAL A 212 -14.16 15.68 12.19
CA VAL A 212 -12.80 15.50 11.68
C VAL A 212 -12.78 14.83 10.32
N GLU A 213 -11.72 15.13 9.57
CA GLU A 213 -11.23 14.33 8.44
C GLU A 213 -9.99 13.56 8.87
N VAL A 214 -9.92 12.28 8.49
CA VAL A 214 -8.76 11.40 8.73
C VAL A 214 -8.34 10.71 7.44
N TRP A 215 -7.04 10.70 7.14
CA TRP A 215 -6.50 10.07 5.93
C TRP A 215 -5.01 9.70 6.06
N PRO A 216 -4.52 8.69 5.33
CA PRO A 216 -3.11 8.34 5.29
C PRO A 216 -2.27 9.45 4.64
N THR A 217 -1.02 9.61 5.08
CA THR A 217 -0.10 10.65 4.57
C THR A 217 0.74 10.20 3.37
N ASP A 218 0.68 8.91 3.03
CA ASP A 218 1.39 8.27 1.94
C ASP A 218 0.41 7.92 0.79
N TYR A 219 0.01 6.65 0.66
CA TYR A 219 -0.86 6.19 -0.41
C TYR A 219 -2.33 6.27 0.01
N GLY A 220 -3.21 6.60 -0.94
CA GLY A 220 -4.65 6.72 -0.67
C GLY A 220 -5.07 8.05 -0.03
N ALA A 221 -4.16 9.02 0.10
CA ALA A 221 -4.40 10.33 0.72
C ALA A 221 -5.53 11.17 0.08
N ALA A 222 -5.96 10.81 -1.13
CA ALA A 222 -7.07 11.46 -1.83
C ALA A 222 -8.45 11.14 -1.21
N HIS A 223 -8.59 9.98 -0.55
CA HIS A 223 -9.82 9.59 0.13
C HIS A 223 -9.70 9.92 1.61
N ARG A 224 -10.54 10.86 2.06
CA ARG A 224 -10.55 11.32 3.45
C ARG A 224 -11.84 10.87 4.13
N ASP A 225 -11.69 10.05 5.14
CA ASP A 225 -12.81 9.63 5.96
C ASP A 225 -13.23 10.76 6.87
N ARG A 226 -14.54 10.84 7.14
CA ARG A 226 -15.14 11.88 7.97
C ARG A 226 -15.98 11.25 9.08
N GLY A 227 -16.00 11.92 10.22
CA GLY A 227 -16.90 11.56 11.31
C GLY A 227 -16.70 12.41 12.55
N ARG A 228 -17.35 11.98 13.64
CA ARG A 228 -17.28 12.61 14.94
C ARG A 228 -16.13 12.03 15.74
N LEU A 229 -15.24 12.87 16.22
CA LEU A 229 -14.11 12.47 17.05
C LEU A 229 -14.60 11.87 18.37
N VAL A 230 -14.15 10.66 18.69
CA VAL A 230 -14.46 9.97 19.96
C VAL A 230 -13.19 9.80 20.79
N GLY A 231 -12.08 9.47 20.13
CA GLY A 231 -10.78 9.24 20.75
C GLY A 231 -9.66 9.97 20.04
N LEU A 232 -8.72 10.49 20.81
CA LEU A 232 -7.51 11.12 20.31
C LEU A 232 -6.43 11.05 21.38
N GLY A 233 -5.39 10.26 21.12
CA GLY A 233 -4.28 10.04 22.04
C GLY A 233 -2.94 9.97 21.31
N PRO A 234 -1.86 9.57 22.02
CA PRO A 234 -0.52 9.50 21.45
C PRO A 234 -0.40 8.46 20.33
N ASP A 235 -1.13 7.35 20.42
CA ASP A 235 -0.96 6.20 19.53
C ASP A 235 -2.06 6.09 18.46
N GLU A 236 -3.29 6.54 18.76
CA GLU A 236 -4.42 6.41 17.85
C GLU A 236 -5.36 7.64 17.80
N VAL A 237 -6.15 7.69 16.72
CA VAL A 237 -7.33 8.52 16.58
C VAL A 237 -8.54 7.63 16.30
N VAL A 238 -9.67 7.97 16.92
CA VAL A 238 -10.93 7.23 16.79
C VAL A 238 -12.04 8.18 16.42
N TRP A 239 -12.76 7.89 15.33
CA TRP A 239 -13.94 8.65 14.94
C TRP A 239 -15.11 7.73 14.64
N GLU A 240 -16.31 8.23 14.92
CA GLU A 240 -17.57 7.57 14.63
C GLU A 240 -18.13 8.12 13.30
N THR A 241 -18.40 7.21 12.38
CA THR A 241 -19.04 7.50 11.09
C THR A 241 -20.54 7.74 11.27
N ASP A 242 -21.20 8.32 10.25
CA ASP A 242 -22.66 8.51 10.25
C ASP A 242 -23.45 7.18 10.33
N ALA A 243 -22.81 6.06 9.99
CA ALA A 243 -23.38 4.73 10.12
C ALA A 243 -23.27 4.15 11.54
N GLY A 244 -22.69 4.89 12.50
CA GLY A 244 -22.50 4.44 13.89
C GLY A 244 -21.32 3.47 14.07
N VAL A 245 -20.40 3.40 13.10
CA VAL A 245 -19.18 2.58 13.20
C VAL A 245 -18.03 3.44 13.68
N ARG A 246 -17.30 2.96 14.69
CA ARG A 246 -16.03 3.55 15.14
C ARG A 246 -14.88 3.01 14.31
N VAL A 247 -14.10 3.91 13.76
CA VAL A 247 -12.91 3.61 12.96
C VAL A 247 -11.69 4.07 13.76
N HIS A 248 -10.71 3.19 13.86
CA HIS A 248 -9.45 3.43 14.55
C HIS A 248 -8.34 3.53 13.51
N ALA A 249 -7.49 4.55 13.66
CA ALA A 249 -6.28 4.67 12.87
C ALA A 249 -5.09 5.02 13.77
N PRO A 250 -3.88 4.50 13.48
CA PRO A 250 -2.69 4.92 14.20
C PRO A 250 -2.41 6.40 13.95
N ARG A 251 -1.72 7.07 14.87
CA ARG A 251 -1.28 8.47 14.68
C ARG A 251 -0.14 8.56 13.67
N LEU A 252 0.73 7.57 13.63
CA LEU A 252 1.81 7.49 12.66
C LEU A 252 1.25 7.19 11.27
N GLY A 253 1.67 7.98 10.27
CA GLY A 253 1.24 7.79 8.88
C GLY A 253 -0.18 8.29 8.58
N PHE A 254 -0.89 8.89 9.55
CA PHE A 254 -2.22 9.46 9.34
C PHE A 254 -2.26 10.93 9.72
N ARG A 255 -3.09 11.67 8.98
CA ARG A 255 -3.38 13.07 9.23
C ARG A 255 -4.80 13.21 9.72
N VAL A 256 -4.97 14.06 10.73
CA VAL A 256 -6.28 14.43 11.30
C VAL A 256 -6.45 15.94 11.15
N ARG A 257 -7.59 16.39 10.64
CA ARG A 257 -7.95 17.82 10.56
C ARG A 257 -9.38 18.06 11.04
N PRO A 258 -9.67 19.24 11.60
CA PRO A 258 -11.05 19.68 11.77
C PRO A 258 -11.78 19.68 10.43
N ALA A 259 -13.02 19.19 10.44
CA ALA A 259 -13.92 19.26 9.32
C ALA A 259 -15.09 20.19 9.66
N ALA A 260 -15.61 20.91 8.66
CA ALA A 260 -16.89 21.59 8.81
C ALA A 260 -17.98 20.54 9.02
N VAL A 261 -18.97 20.87 9.87
CA VAL A 261 -20.20 20.08 9.98
C VAL A 261 -20.81 20.02 8.58
N ALA A 262 -21.05 18.81 8.06
CA ALA A 262 -21.77 18.67 6.80
C ALA A 262 -23.15 19.33 6.95
N GLY A 263 -23.34 20.52 6.35
CA GLY A 263 -24.58 21.29 6.41
C GLY A 263 -24.49 22.69 7.05
N VAL A 264 -23.35 23.14 7.57
CA VAL A 264 -23.19 24.56 7.98
C VAL A 264 -22.09 25.21 7.16
N VAL A 265 -22.50 25.91 6.10
CA VAL A 265 -21.64 26.89 5.42
C VAL A 265 -21.39 28.00 6.44
N ALA A 266 -20.17 28.12 6.93
CA ALA A 266 -19.77 29.26 7.74
C ALA A 266 -19.89 30.53 6.87
N ALA A 267 -20.74 31.46 7.27
CA ALA A 267 -20.82 32.78 6.65
C ALA A 267 -19.47 33.51 6.83
N PRO A 268 -18.98 34.26 5.82
CA PRO A 268 -17.75 35.03 5.97
C PRO A 268 -17.92 36.08 7.07
N ALA A 269 -16.89 36.22 7.90
CA ALA A 269 -16.83 37.20 8.96
C ALA A 269 -17.08 38.61 8.39
N ALA A 270 -18.02 39.33 8.99
CA ALA A 270 -18.31 40.71 8.65
C ALA A 270 -17.06 41.57 8.85
N GLY A 271 -16.65 42.25 7.77
CA GLY A 271 -15.54 43.18 7.77
C GLY A 271 -15.75 44.33 8.75
N GLU A 272 -14.64 44.72 9.36
CA GLU A 272 -14.48 45.84 10.27
C GLU A 272 -15.10 47.12 9.70
N GLY A 273 -16.06 47.68 10.43
CA GLY A 273 -16.59 49.01 10.15
C GLY A 273 -15.50 50.05 10.37
N LYS A 274 -15.18 50.80 9.32
CA LYS A 274 -14.47 52.07 9.44
C LYS A 274 -15.35 53.05 10.22
N GLU A 275 -14.87 53.49 11.37
CA GLU A 275 -15.27 54.76 11.99
C GLU A 275 -14.89 55.90 11.04
N GLU A 276 -15.88 56.59 10.49
CA GLU A 276 -15.74 57.98 10.05
C GLU A 276 -16.20 58.88 11.20
N GLY A 277 -15.25 59.50 11.89
CA GLY A 277 -15.46 60.59 12.83
C GLY A 277 -15.37 61.93 12.12
N ALA A 278 -16.27 62.83 12.54
CA ALA A 278 -16.54 64.18 12.05
C ALA A 278 -15.36 65.18 12.14
#